data_AF-A0A3D4XU42-F1
#
_entry.id   AF-A0A3D4XU42-F1
#
_cell.length_a   1.000
_cell.length_b   1.000
_cell.length_c   1.000
_cell.angle_alpha   90.00
_cell.angle_beta   90.00
_cell.angle_gamma   90.00
#
_symmetry.space_group_name_H-M   'P 1'
#
loop_
_entity.id
_entity.type
_entity.pdbx_description
1 polymer ?
#
loop_
_entity_poly.entity_id
_entity_poly.type
_entity_poly.pdbx_seq_one_letter_code
_entity_poly.pdbx_strand_id
1 'polypeptide(L)'
;MRFIYKFSSPPYFYAISGKMLPWLSALFLVLLCYGLYGGLITAPADYQQGESFRIIYVHVPAAWMSMFIYVVMAISGGIGLVWRIKLAEIVSISSARVGASFTFLALVTGSLWGKPMWGTWWVWDARLTSELILLFLYLGVIGLYSGIEDKRTAS
;
A
#
# COMPACT_ATOMS: atom_id res chain seq x y z
N MET A 1 -31.11 3.73 -2.64
CA MET A 1 -30.30 4.85 -3.21
C MET A 1 -29.89 5.96 -2.21
N ARG A 2 -30.75 6.46 -1.29
CA ARG A 2 -30.39 7.62 -0.41
C ARG A 2 -29.13 7.45 0.46
N PHE A 3 -28.80 6.22 0.87
CA PHE A 3 -27.62 5.96 1.72
C PHE A 3 -26.32 6.21 0.95
N ILE A 4 -26.21 5.71 -0.28
CA ILE A 4 -25.02 5.88 -1.14
C ILE A 4 -24.76 7.37 -1.42
N TYR A 5 -25.81 8.15 -1.72
CA TYR A 5 -25.67 9.60 -1.95
C TYR A 5 -25.23 10.39 -0.71
N LYS A 6 -25.61 9.97 0.51
CA LYS A 6 -25.26 10.69 1.74
C LYS A 6 -23.78 10.50 2.12
N PHE A 7 -23.25 9.29 1.98
CA PHE A 7 -21.83 8.99 2.25
C PHE A 7 -20.89 9.38 1.11
N SER A 8 -21.39 9.46 -0.13
CA SER A 8 -20.63 10.04 -1.25
C SER A 8 -20.52 11.58 -1.19
N SER A 9 -21.18 12.23 -0.23
CA SER A 9 -21.06 13.68 -0.04
C SER A 9 -19.77 14.01 0.74
N PRO A 10 -18.87 14.85 0.19
CA PRO A 10 -17.59 15.19 0.82
C PRO A 10 -17.68 15.66 2.28
N PRO A 11 -18.59 16.57 2.68
CA PRO A 11 -18.58 17.10 4.05
C PRO A 11 -18.96 16.04 5.11
N TYR A 12 -19.84 15.10 4.77
CA TYR A 12 -20.22 14.03 5.69
C TYR A 12 -19.09 13.00 5.85
N PHE A 13 -18.41 12.67 4.75
CA PHE A 13 -17.23 11.80 4.77
C PHE A 13 -16.09 12.40 5.60
N TYR A 14 -15.74 13.67 5.37
CA TYR A 14 -14.68 14.36 6.13
C TYR A 14 -14.99 14.50 7.62
N ALA A 15 -16.26 14.74 7.99
CA ALA A 15 -16.66 14.84 9.39
C ALA A 15 -16.52 13.51 10.15
N ILE A 16 -16.84 12.39 9.50
CA ILE A 16 -16.70 11.05 10.09
C ILE A 16 -15.23 10.64 10.10
N SER A 17 -14.53 10.76 8.97
CA SER A 17 -13.13 10.35 8.86
C SER A 17 -12.25 11.12 9.82
N GLY A 18 -12.44 12.44 9.97
CA GLY A 18 -11.68 13.26 10.92
C GLY A 18 -11.86 12.83 12.38
N LYS A 19 -13.06 12.38 12.76
CA LYS A 19 -13.31 11.86 14.12
C LYS A 19 -12.73 10.48 14.35
N MET A 20 -12.75 9.61 13.34
CA MET A 20 -12.25 8.24 13.44
C MET A 20 -10.72 8.16 13.30
N LEU A 21 -10.12 9.08 12.54
CA LEU A 21 -8.69 9.08 12.21
C LEU A 21 -7.77 8.94 13.44
N PRO A 22 -7.87 9.75 14.51
CA PRO A 22 -6.95 9.63 15.64
C PRO A 22 -7.03 8.26 16.33
N TRP A 23 -8.24 7.70 16.46
CA TRP A 23 -8.45 6.38 17.08
C TRP A 23 -7.91 5.25 16.21
N LEU A 24 -8.16 5.31 14.89
CA LEU A 24 -7.62 4.34 13.95
C LEU A 24 -6.10 4.43 13.85
N SER A 25 -5.52 5.63 13.88
CA SER A 25 -4.07 5.84 13.91
C SER A 25 -3.45 5.31 15.20
N ALA A 26 -4.07 5.56 16.37
CA ALA A 26 -3.60 5.03 17.64
C ALA A 26 -3.63 3.49 17.64
N LEU A 27 -4.75 2.90 17.22
CA LEU A 27 -4.89 1.45 17.11
C LEU A 27 -3.86 0.86 16.13
N PHE A 28 -3.68 1.49 14.96
CA PHE A 28 -2.67 1.11 13.99
C PHE A 28 -1.26 1.11 14.60
N LEU A 29 -0.88 2.17 15.31
CA LEU A 29 0.45 2.26 15.93
C LEU A 29 0.65 1.19 17.00
N VAL A 30 -0.36 0.93 17.84
CA VAL A 30 -0.29 -0.12 18.86
C VAL A 30 -0.10 -1.49 18.22
N LEU A 31 -0.92 -1.83 17.22
CA LEU A 31 -0.84 -3.11 16.53
C LEU A 31 0.47 -3.25 15.72
N LEU A 32 0.93 -2.17 15.09
CA LEU A 32 2.18 -2.14 14.35
C LEU A 32 3.37 -2.38 15.29
N CYS A 33 3.46 -1.65 16.41
CA CYS A 33 4.52 -1.83 17.38
C CYS A 33 4.51 -3.23 17.99
N TYR A 34 3.32 -3.74 18.36
CA TYR A 34 3.17 -5.10 18.88
C TYR A 34 3.58 -6.16 17.85
N GLY A 35 3.13 -6.02 16.60
CA GLY A 35 3.47 -6.93 15.51
C GLY A 35 4.96 -6.92 15.17
N LEU A 36 5.59 -5.75 15.13
CA LEU A 36 7.03 -5.61 14.90
C LEU A 36 7.85 -6.22 16.05
N TYR A 37 7.46 -5.97 17.29
CA TYR A 37 8.10 -6.58 18.45
C TYR A 37 7.94 -8.11 18.42
N GLY A 38 6.73 -8.57 18.14
CA GLY A 38 6.40 -9.98 17.99
C GLY A 38 7.26 -10.67 16.94
N GLY A 39 7.24 -10.15 15.71
CA GLY A 39 7.91 -10.76 14.55
C GLY A 39 9.43 -10.63 14.54
N LEU A 40 9.99 -9.49 14.99
CA LEU A 40 11.43 -9.25 14.89
C LEU A 40 12.20 -9.66 16.15
N ILE A 41 11.57 -9.64 17.32
CA ILE A 41 12.27 -9.88 18.59
C ILE A 41 11.85 -11.23 19.19
N THR A 42 10.55 -11.49 19.31
CA THR A 42 10.08 -12.69 20.02
C THR A 42 10.00 -13.94 19.16
N ALA A 43 9.83 -13.80 17.84
CA ALA A 43 9.72 -14.93 16.94
C ALA A 43 11.01 -15.77 16.99
N PRO A 44 10.91 -17.11 17.12
CA PRO A 44 12.08 -17.95 17.13
C PRO A 44 12.78 -17.91 15.77
N ALA A 45 14.09 -18.17 15.78
CA ALA A 45 14.85 -18.40 14.56
C ALA A 45 14.26 -19.58 13.78
N ASP A 46 14.21 -19.46 12.45
CA ASP A 46 13.83 -20.59 11.61
C ASP A 46 14.96 -21.62 11.57
N TYR A 47 14.61 -22.90 11.45
CA TYR A 47 15.58 -24.00 11.44
C TYR A 47 16.53 -23.94 10.24
N GLN A 48 16.07 -23.46 9.08
CA GLN A 48 16.88 -23.39 7.86
C GLN A 48 17.45 -21.99 7.63
N GLN A 49 16.67 -20.95 7.92
CA GLN A 49 16.99 -19.56 7.57
C GLN A 49 17.54 -18.74 8.75
N GLY A 50 17.51 -19.32 9.96
CA GLY A 50 17.98 -18.67 11.18
C GLY A 50 17.25 -17.36 11.47
N GLU A 51 18.01 -16.36 11.93
CA GLU A 51 17.50 -15.02 12.26
C GLU A 51 16.99 -14.25 11.04
N SER A 52 17.51 -14.56 9.84
CA SER A 52 17.11 -13.87 8.61
C SER A 52 15.64 -14.08 8.27
N PHE A 53 15.01 -15.16 8.76
CA PHE A 53 13.59 -15.42 8.57
C PHE A 53 12.70 -14.31 9.11
N ARG A 54 13.10 -13.67 10.21
CA ARG A 54 12.24 -12.70 10.92
C ARG A 54 11.81 -11.51 10.05
N ILE A 55 12.59 -11.18 9.01
CA ILE A 55 12.24 -10.14 8.05
C ILE A 55 10.93 -10.44 7.29
N ILE A 56 10.53 -11.71 7.20
CA ILE A 56 9.31 -12.13 6.50
C ILE A 56 8.05 -11.53 7.12
N TYR A 57 8.06 -11.29 8.44
CA TYR A 57 6.96 -10.65 9.17
C TYR A 57 6.77 -9.18 8.78
N VAL A 58 7.76 -8.57 8.11
CA VAL A 58 7.64 -7.23 7.51
C VAL A 58 7.43 -7.34 6.01
N HIS A 59 8.23 -8.18 5.34
CA HIS A 59 8.23 -8.31 3.88
C HIS A 59 6.90 -8.79 3.32
N VAL A 60 6.34 -9.89 3.85
CA VAL A 60 5.13 -10.51 3.29
C VAL A 60 3.91 -9.60 3.45
N PRO A 61 3.64 -9.00 4.63
CA PRO A 61 2.58 -8.00 4.74
C PRO A 61 2.78 -6.80 3.82
N ALA A 62 4.02 -6.31 3.64
CA ALA A 62 4.30 -5.20 2.73
C ALA A 62 3.98 -5.55 1.27
N ALA A 63 4.41 -6.73 0.80
CA ALA A 63 4.09 -7.22 -0.54
C ALA A 63 2.59 -7.48 -0.74
N TRP A 64 1.89 -7.93 0.30
CA TRP A 64 0.45 -8.12 0.20
C TRP A 64 -0.30 -6.79 0.14
N MET A 65 0.12 -5.81 0.95
CA MET A 65 -0.45 -4.46 0.95
C MET A 65 -0.20 -3.72 -0.36
N SER A 66 0.98 -3.87 -0.98
CA SER A 66 1.27 -3.25 -2.27
C SER A 66 0.29 -3.69 -3.36
N MET A 67 0.03 -4.99 -3.48
CA MET A 67 -0.92 -5.55 -4.43
C MET A 67 -2.38 -5.23 -4.06
N PHE A 68 -2.73 -5.31 -2.78
CA PHE A 68 -4.08 -4.99 -2.33
C PHE A 68 -4.47 -3.54 -2.63
N ILE A 69 -3.57 -2.59 -2.36
CA ILE A 69 -3.79 -1.17 -2.67
C ILE A 69 -3.93 -0.94 -4.18
N TYR A 70 -3.25 -1.74 -5.00
CA TYR A 70 -3.34 -1.62 -6.46
C TYR A 70 -4.73 -2.01 -6.93
N VAL A 71 -5.29 -3.08 -6.36
CA VAL A 71 -6.68 -3.50 -6.62
C VAL A 71 -7.66 -2.44 -6.14
N VAL A 72 -7.47 -1.86 -4.95
CA VAL A 72 -8.30 -0.75 -4.45
C VAL A 72 -8.26 0.45 -5.39
N MET A 73 -7.06 0.82 -5.88
CA MET A 73 -6.88 1.91 -6.82
C MET A 73 -7.55 1.62 -8.17
N ALA A 74 -7.41 0.39 -8.69
CA ALA A 74 -8.05 -0.04 -9.93
C ALA A 74 -9.58 -0.01 -9.84
N ILE A 75 -10.15 -0.54 -8.74
CA ILE A 75 -11.60 -0.50 -8.48
C ILE A 75 -12.07 0.95 -8.36
N SER A 76 -11.35 1.77 -7.60
CA SER A 76 -11.70 3.19 -7.41
C SER A 76 -11.63 3.97 -8.72
N GLY A 77 -10.62 3.73 -9.55
CA GLY A 77 -10.50 4.30 -10.89
C GLY A 77 -11.64 3.87 -11.81
N GLY A 78 -12.03 2.59 -11.79
CA GLY A 78 -13.19 2.09 -12.53
C GLY A 78 -14.50 2.74 -12.08
N ILE A 79 -14.69 2.92 -10.77
CA ILE A 79 -15.87 3.60 -10.22
C ILE A 79 -15.89 5.07 -10.65
N GLY A 80 -14.76 5.77 -10.57
CA GLY A 80 -14.62 7.15 -11.02
C GLY A 80 -14.93 7.30 -12.51
N LEU A 81 -14.44 6.38 -13.34
CA LEU A 81 -14.66 6.42 -14.79
C LEU A 81 -16.12 6.20 -15.18
N VAL A 82 -16.79 5.21 -14.58
CA VAL A 82 -18.16 4.81 -14.96
C VAL A 82 -19.21 5.72 -14.34
N TRP A 83 -19.10 6.03 -13.05
CA TRP A 83 -20.12 6.79 -12.31
C TRP A 83 -19.75 8.24 -12.03
N ARG A 84 -18.55 8.70 -12.42
CA ARG A 84 -18.08 10.09 -12.21
C ARG A 84 -18.16 10.52 -10.74
N ILE A 85 -17.82 9.61 -9.83
CA ILE A 85 -17.84 9.84 -8.39
C ILE A 85 -16.50 10.44 -7.96
N LYS A 86 -16.49 11.75 -7.65
CA LYS A 86 -15.29 12.48 -7.21
C LYS A 86 -14.53 11.83 -6.05
N LEU A 87 -15.25 11.21 -5.11
CA LEU A 87 -14.62 10.54 -3.98
C LEU A 87 -13.77 9.34 -4.42
N ALA A 88 -14.18 8.63 -5.47
CA ALA A 88 -13.45 7.47 -5.99
C ALA A 88 -12.12 7.90 -6.63
N GLU A 89 -12.09 9.04 -7.32
CA GLU A 89 -10.84 9.63 -7.83
C GLU A 89 -9.90 10.02 -6.68
N ILE A 90 -10.43 10.68 -5.63
CA ILE A 90 -9.64 11.04 -4.44
C ILE A 90 -9.03 9.79 -3.79
N VAL A 91 -9.80 8.71 -3.66
CA VAL A 91 -9.30 7.43 -3.12
C VAL A 91 -8.20 6.87 -4.00
N SER A 92 -8.37 6.86 -5.32
CA SER A 92 -7.37 6.36 -6.27
C SER A 92 -6.04 7.11 -6.13
N ILE A 93 -6.08 8.45 -6.19
CA ILE A 93 -4.89 9.31 -6.11
C ILE A 93 -4.21 9.20 -4.75
N SER A 94 -4.98 9.17 -3.66
CA SER A 94 -4.44 9.05 -2.30
C SER A 94 -3.79 7.69 -2.07
N SER A 95 -4.38 6.63 -2.64
CA SER A 95 -3.88 5.26 -2.54
C SER A 95 -2.53 5.07 -3.24
N ALA A 96 -2.28 5.78 -4.34
CA ALA A 96 -1.06 5.60 -5.13
C ALA A 96 0.24 5.78 -4.32
N ARG A 97 0.30 6.79 -3.44
CA ARG A 97 1.49 7.04 -2.59
C ARG A 97 1.67 5.97 -1.52
N VAL A 98 0.58 5.51 -0.93
CA VAL A 98 0.59 4.45 0.09
C VAL A 98 1.04 3.14 -0.54
N GLY A 99 0.49 2.79 -1.70
CA GLY A 99 0.86 1.62 -2.49
C GLY A 99 2.35 1.63 -2.87
N ALA A 100 2.83 2.74 -3.44
CA ALA A 100 4.25 2.92 -3.78
C ALA A 100 5.18 2.69 -2.57
N SER A 101 4.79 3.18 -1.39
CA SER A 101 5.58 3.04 -0.17
C SER A 101 5.69 1.58 0.26
N PHE A 102 4.58 0.82 0.19
CA PHE A 102 4.59 -0.61 0.48
C PHE A 102 5.35 -1.43 -0.56
N THR A 103 5.20 -1.12 -1.86
CA THR A 103 5.97 -1.79 -2.91
C THR A 103 7.47 -1.56 -2.74
N PHE A 104 7.88 -0.32 -2.45
CA PHE A 104 9.27 -0.01 -2.17
C PHE A 104 9.80 -0.77 -0.95
N LEU A 105 9.02 -0.80 0.15
CA LEU A 105 9.38 -1.55 1.35
C LEU A 105 9.50 -3.05 1.04
N ALA A 106 8.59 -3.62 0.25
CA ALA A 106 8.62 -5.01 -0.17
C ALA A 106 9.89 -5.32 -0.99
N LEU A 107 10.25 -4.47 -1.95
CA LEU A 107 11.47 -4.63 -2.75
C LEU A 107 12.74 -4.56 -1.91
N VAL A 108 12.85 -3.59 -1.00
CA VAL A 108 14.02 -3.44 -0.12
C VAL A 108 14.15 -4.62 0.83
N THR A 109 13.07 -4.99 1.52
CA THR A 109 13.08 -6.13 2.46
C THR A 109 13.28 -7.46 1.75
N GLY A 110 12.72 -7.63 0.55
CA GLY A 110 12.92 -8.81 -0.28
C GLY A 110 14.37 -8.94 -0.75
N SER A 111 15.00 -7.83 -1.13
CA SER A 111 16.42 -7.80 -1.50
C SER A 111 17.34 -8.15 -0.32
N LEU A 112 17.05 -7.60 0.87
CA LEU A 112 17.77 -7.91 2.11
C LEU A 112 17.67 -9.39 2.47
N TRP A 113 16.49 -10.00 2.31
CA TRP A 113 16.28 -11.43 2.52
C TRP A 113 16.92 -12.29 1.41
N GLY A 114 16.95 -11.81 0.17
CA GLY A 114 17.52 -12.52 -0.97
C GLY A 114 19.02 -12.80 -0.81
N LYS A 115 19.79 -11.88 -0.23
CA LYS A 115 21.25 -12.05 -0.06
C LYS A 115 21.65 -13.31 0.71
N PRO A 116 21.17 -13.57 1.94
CA PRO A 116 21.51 -14.80 2.67
C PRO A 116 20.92 -16.05 2.02
N MET A 117 19.79 -15.94 1.31
CA MET A 117 19.05 -17.09 0.78
C MET A 117 19.52 -17.56 -0.59
N TRP A 118 19.90 -16.64 -1.46
CA TRP A 118 20.28 -16.93 -2.86
C TRP A 118 21.71 -16.49 -3.20
N GLY A 119 22.41 -15.85 -2.26
CA GLY A 119 23.75 -15.29 -2.48
C GLY A 119 23.77 -13.98 -3.28
N THR A 120 22.60 -13.47 -3.70
CA THR A 120 22.47 -12.23 -4.48
C THR A 120 21.34 -11.36 -3.93
N TRP A 121 21.43 -10.05 -4.16
CA TRP A 121 20.39 -9.09 -3.77
C TRP A 121 19.18 -9.06 -4.70
N TRP A 122 19.34 -9.59 -5.91
CA TRP A 122 18.34 -9.49 -6.96
C TRP A 122 18.48 -10.65 -7.94
N VAL A 123 17.33 -11.18 -8.34
CA VAL A 123 17.18 -12.16 -9.40
C VAL A 123 16.05 -11.67 -10.30
N TRP A 124 16.21 -11.82 -11.60
CA TRP A 124 15.20 -11.42 -12.58
C TRP A 124 14.12 -12.49 -12.75
N ASP A 125 13.54 -12.95 -11.63
CA ASP A 125 12.40 -13.86 -11.66
C ASP A 125 11.09 -13.09 -11.88
N ALA A 126 10.03 -13.82 -12.22
CA ALA A 126 8.73 -13.20 -12.52
C ALA A 126 8.16 -12.43 -11.32
N ARG A 127 8.44 -12.86 -10.08
CA ARG A 127 7.88 -12.26 -8.86
C ARG A 127 8.52 -10.92 -8.54
N LEU A 128 9.86 -10.88 -8.48
CA LEU A 128 10.63 -9.66 -8.22
C LEU A 128 10.41 -8.64 -9.33
N THR A 129 10.42 -9.10 -10.58
CA THR A 129 10.17 -8.24 -11.73
C THR A 129 8.74 -7.68 -11.71
N SER A 130 7.73 -8.49 -11.36
CA SER A 130 6.35 -7.98 -11.25
C SER A 130 6.18 -6.94 -10.16
N GLU A 131 6.85 -7.11 -9.00
CA GLU A 131 6.80 -6.14 -7.91
C GLU A 131 7.50 -4.83 -8.28
N LEU A 132 8.61 -4.91 -9.03
CA LEU A 132 9.29 -3.73 -9.58
C LEU A 132 8.41 -2.98 -10.59
N ILE A 133 7.75 -3.72 -11.50
CA ILE A 133 6.81 -3.12 -12.45
C ILE A 133 5.66 -2.44 -11.69
N LEU A 134 5.15 -3.06 -10.63
CA LEU A 134 4.12 -2.47 -9.78
C LEU A 134 4.57 -1.13 -9.18
N LEU A 135 5.83 -1.02 -8.74
CA LEU A 135 6.37 0.24 -8.24
C LEU A 135 6.33 1.32 -9.33
N PHE A 136 6.76 0.98 -10.55
CA PHE A 136 6.70 1.90 -11.67
C PHE A 136 5.29 2.29 -12.06
N LEU A 137 4.31 1.39 -11.96
CA LEU A 137 2.90 1.74 -12.17
C LEU A 137 2.42 2.79 -11.17
N TYR A 138 2.74 2.62 -9.88
CA TYR A 138 2.40 3.63 -8.88
C TYR A 138 3.10 4.97 -9.12
N LEU A 139 4.40 4.95 -9.43
CA LEU A 139 5.14 6.18 -9.75
C LEU A 139 4.60 6.85 -11.01
N GLY A 140 4.17 6.07 -12.01
CA GLY A 140 3.51 6.57 -13.22
C GLY A 140 2.20 7.29 -12.91
N VAL A 141 1.35 6.73 -12.05
CA VAL A 141 0.10 7.39 -11.59
C VAL A 141 0.40 8.67 -10.82
N ILE A 142 1.37 8.65 -9.89
CA ILE A 142 1.77 9.83 -9.11
C ILE A 142 2.32 10.93 -10.02
N GLY A 143 3.18 10.56 -10.97
CA GLY A 143 3.80 11.48 -11.93
C GLY A 143 2.77 12.10 -12.87
N LEU A 144 1.87 11.29 -13.44
CA LEU A 144 0.80 11.75 -14.31
C LEU A 144 -0.11 12.74 -13.58
N TYR A 145 -0.54 12.42 -12.35
CA TYR A 145 -1.38 13.32 -11.57
C TYR A 145 -0.66 14.63 -11.20
N SER A 146 0.63 14.56 -10.90
CA SER A 146 1.42 15.75 -10.54
C SER A 146 1.73 16.66 -11.74
N GLY A 147 1.74 16.11 -12.96
CA GLY A 147 2.00 16.85 -14.19
C GLY A 147 0.79 17.60 -14.78
N ILE A 148 -0.43 17.39 -14.27
CA ILE A 148 -1.63 18.08 -14.73
C ILE A 148 -1.81 19.36 -13.89
N GLU A 149 -1.61 20.53 -14.51
CA GLU A 149 -1.71 21.84 -13.85
C GLU A 149 -3.14 22.17 -13.38
N ASP A 150 -4.17 21.81 -14.16
CA ASP A 150 -5.56 21.95 -13.75
C ASP A 150 -6.07 20.70 -13.02
N LYS A 151 -5.87 20.68 -11.71
CA LYS A 151 -6.33 19.61 -10.81
C LYS A 151 -7.84 19.37 -10.84
N ARG A 152 -8.64 20.30 -11.40
CA ARG A 152 -10.10 20.16 -11.56
C ARG A 152 -10.50 19.42 -12.85
N THR A 153 -9.57 19.27 -13.80
CA THR A 153 -9.76 18.44 -15.01
C THR A 153 -9.30 17.00 -14.76
N ALA A 154 -8.51 16.77 -13.71
CA ALA A 154 -7.99 15.46 -13.30
C ALA A 154 -8.95 14.64 -12.40
N SER A 155 -10.11 15.19 -12.03
CA SER A 155 -11.16 14.55 -11.22
C SER A 155 -12.55 14.73 -11.86
#